data_AF-A0A397BL02-F1
#
_entry.id   AF-A0A397BL02-F1
#
_cell.length_a   1.000
_cell.length_b   1.000
_cell.length_c   1.000
_cell.angle_alpha   90.00
_cell.angle_beta   90.00
_cell.angle_gamma   90.00
#
_symmetry.space_group_name_H-M   'P 1'
#
loop_
_entity.id
_entity.type
_entity.pdbx_description
1 polymer ?
#
loop_
_entity_poly.entity_id
_entity_poly.type
_entity_poly.pdbx_seq_one_letter_code
_entity_poly.pdbx_strand_id
1 'polypeptide(L)'
;MPCYVGRRIEFEQHWCTPIALRVFQSETTKELSKHVVLFYIALAKVAKVELQRIVALHHLSVLYKASGDMEGYHRHARMALLTNKATHEHANELGLSLLAQGKLDQAFDQFRAAIAAAPTYGPSHLNMSVVQAKRGNLRESLAHCEDALKFMPGDASVLRNLGKLHEAMGRTQASLAYNKRAAVAAPRDADLARKIALQSVASGDIPRAHDAYAAHRRILGKKVDVKI
;
A
#
# COMPACT_ATOMS: atom_id res chain seq x y z
N MET A 1 36.34 4.96 -41.53
CA MET A 1 34.88 5.11 -41.70
C MET A 1 34.30 3.70 -41.77
N PRO A 2 33.32 3.34 -40.90
CA PRO A 2 31.94 3.80 -41.08
C PRO A 2 31.24 4.27 -39.79
N CYS A 3 30.16 5.01 -40.02
CA CYS A 3 29.25 5.65 -39.08
C CYS A 3 28.37 4.64 -38.32
N TYR A 4 28.07 4.91 -37.05
CA TYR A 4 26.90 4.35 -36.37
C TYR A 4 25.97 5.50 -35.96
N VAL A 5 24.85 5.58 -36.67
CA VAL A 5 23.73 6.50 -36.44
C VAL A 5 22.93 6.01 -35.24
N GLY A 6 22.57 6.93 -34.36
CA GLY A 6 21.88 6.66 -33.11
C GLY A 6 20.47 6.09 -33.28
N ARG A 7 20.03 5.35 -32.27
CA ARG A 7 18.62 5.14 -31.97
C ARG A 7 18.33 5.70 -30.58
N ARG A 8 17.50 6.74 -30.55
CA ARG A 8 16.80 7.22 -29.35
C ARG A 8 16.05 6.03 -28.74
N ILE A 9 16.30 5.76 -27.47
CA ILE A 9 15.45 4.89 -26.67
C ILE A 9 14.39 5.81 -26.05
N GLU A 10 13.16 5.70 -26.53
CA GLU A 10 11.99 6.35 -25.96
C GLU A 10 11.66 5.68 -24.62
N PHE A 11 11.58 6.48 -23.56
CA PHE A 11 11.19 6.04 -22.21
C PHE A 11 9.66 5.91 -22.16
N GLU A 12 9.13 4.71 -22.37
CA GLU A 12 7.70 4.43 -22.10
C GLU A 12 7.47 4.02 -20.63
N GLN A 13 6.44 4.64 -20.05
CA GLN A 13 6.09 4.70 -18.62
C GLN A 13 5.41 3.45 -18.03
N HIS A 14 5.72 2.23 -18.47
CA HIS A 14 4.84 1.06 -18.21
C HIS A 14 5.37 -0.06 -17.29
N TRP A 15 6.42 0.15 -16.50
CA TRP A 15 7.00 -0.92 -15.66
C TRP A 15 6.38 -1.12 -14.26
N CYS A 16 5.12 -0.73 -14.05
CA CYS A 16 4.40 -1.05 -12.82
C CYS A 16 3.26 -2.04 -13.08
N THR A 17 3.48 -3.35 -12.88
CA THR A 17 2.51 -4.36 -12.38
C THR A 17 3.26 -5.69 -12.03
N PRO A 18 2.60 -6.71 -11.46
CA PRO A 18 2.84 -7.35 -10.15
C PRO A 18 4.02 -8.34 -10.09
N ILE A 19 4.86 -8.39 -11.12
CA ILE A 19 6.02 -9.29 -11.20
C ILE A 19 7.13 -8.85 -10.22
N ALA A 20 7.24 -7.55 -9.94
CA ALA A 20 8.23 -7.01 -9.01
C ALA A 20 8.09 -7.55 -7.56
N LEU A 21 6.91 -8.03 -7.16
CA LEU A 21 6.66 -8.53 -5.80
C LEU A 21 6.91 -10.03 -5.60
N ARG A 22 7.03 -10.83 -6.68
CA ARG A 22 7.27 -12.30 -6.58
C ARG A 22 8.72 -12.72 -6.76
N VAL A 23 9.60 -11.78 -7.08
CA VAL A 23 10.97 -12.07 -7.51
C VAL A 23 11.99 -11.96 -6.36
N PHE A 24 11.62 -11.53 -5.16
CA PHE A 24 12.56 -11.22 -4.07
C PHE A 24 13.24 -12.41 -3.34
N GLN A 25 13.13 -13.65 -3.83
CA GLN A 25 13.55 -14.85 -3.09
C GLN A 25 14.78 -15.60 -3.65
N SER A 26 15.40 -15.17 -4.75
CA SER A 26 16.67 -15.76 -5.23
C SER A 26 17.88 -14.87 -4.94
N GLU A 27 19.06 -15.43 -4.72
CA GLU A 27 20.31 -14.65 -4.50
C GLU A 27 20.62 -13.68 -5.64
N THR A 28 20.27 -14.05 -6.88
CA THR A 28 20.37 -13.19 -8.07
C THR A 28 19.52 -11.92 -8.00
N THR A 29 18.42 -11.94 -7.26
CA THR A 29 17.48 -10.80 -7.15
C THR A 29 17.84 -9.87 -6.00
N LYS A 30 18.45 -10.41 -4.94
CA LYS A 30 19.15 -9.60 -3.94
C LYS A 30 20.30 -8.84 -4.56
N GLU A 31 21.09 -9.47 -5.42
CA GLU A 31 22.16 -8.77 -6.16
C GLU A 31 21.60 -7.71 -7.13
N LEU A 32 20.54 -8.01 -7.89
CA LEU A 32 19.88 -7.01 -8.74
C LEU A 32 19.36 -5.82 -7.91
N SER A 33 18.80 -6.07 -6.73
CA SER A 33 18.30 -5.01 -5.84
C SER A 33 19.41 -4.10 -5.33
N LYS A 34 20.62 -4.63 -5.07
CA LYS A 34 21.79 -3.82 -4.68
C LYS A 34 22.23 -2.87 -5.79
N HIS A 35 22.28 -3.37 -7.03
CA HIS A 35 22.67 -2.54 -8.18
C HIS A 35 21.67 -1.41 -8.44
N VAL A 36 20.37 -1.71 -8.31
CA VAL A 36 19.30 -0.71 -8.43
C VAL A 36 19.38 0.34 -7.30
N VAL A 37 19.62 -0.08 -6.05
CA VAL A 37 19.82 0.83 -4.93
C VAL A 37 21.05 1.72 -5.15
N LEU A 38 22.19 1.15 -5.55
CA LEU A 38 23.41 1.92 -5.84
C LEU A 38 23.21 2.92 -6.98
N PHE A 39 22.48 2.54 -8.03
CA PHE A 39 22.11 3.43 -9.12
C PHE A 39 21.34 4.65 -8.61
N TYR A 40 20.29 4.45 -7.81
CA TYR A 40 19.51 5.58 -7.29
C TYR A 40 20.27 6.40 -6.24
N ILE A 41 21.16 5.80 -5.45
CA ILE A 41 22.07 6.55 -4.56
C ILE A 41 22.99 7.46 -5.38
N ALA A 42 23.60 6.93 -6.44
CA ALA A 42 24.44 7.71 -7.33
C ALA A 42 23.64 8.86 -7.97
N LEU A 43 22.46 8.54 -8.52
CA LEU A 43 21.57 9.52 -9.13
C LEU A 43 21.17 10.63 -8.15
N ALA A 44 20.78 10.30 -6.92
CA ALA A 44 20.40 11.29 -5.90
C ALA A 44 21.56 12.24 -5.55
N LYS A 45 22.81 11.75 -5.58
CA LYS A 45 24.01 12.55 -5.30
C LYS A 45 24.43 13.45 -6.46
N VAL A 46 24.40 12.92 -7.69
CA VAL A 46 24.96 13.63 -8.86
C VAL A 46 23.91 14.41 -9.65
N ALA A 47 22.61 14.17 -9.42
CA ALA A 47 21.53 14.88 -10.09
C ALA A 47 21.65 16.38 -9.80
N LYS A 48 21.91 17.14 -10.87
CA LYS A 48 21.87 18.61 -10.90
C LYS A 48 20.45 19.13 -11.03
N VAL A 49 19.56 18.30 -11.59
CA VAL A 49 18.14 18.62 -11.74
C VAL A 49 17.41 18.17 -10.49
N GLU A 50 16.84 19.12 -9.75
CA GLU A 50 16.19 18.86 -8.47
C GLU A 50 15.06 17.82 -8.58
N LEU A 51 14.33 17.83 -9.70
CA LEU A 51 13.26 16.85 -9.96
C LEU A 51 13.81 15.41 -10.05
N GLN A 52 14.97 15.21 -10.68
CA GLN A 52 15.60 13.88 -10.78
C GLN A 52 16.09 13.40 -9.41
N ARG A 53 16.60 14.32 -8.59
CA ARG A 53 17.02 14.02 -7.21
C ARG A 53 15.83 13.54 -6.38
N ILE A 54 14.70 14.25 -6.43
CA ILE A 54 13.48 13.90 -5.68
C ILE A 54 12.96 12.52 -6.09
N VAL A 55 12.86 12.26 -7.39
CA VAL A 55 12.44 10.96 -7.92
C VAL A 55 13.37 9.84 -7.45
N ALA A 56 14.69 10.07 -7.47
CA ALA A 56 15.66 9.10 -6.96
C ALA A 56 15.48 8.82 -5.45
N LEU A 57 15.28 9.87 -4.65
CA LEU A 57 15.02 9.75 -3.20
C LEU A 57 13.71 9.01 -2.92
N HIS A 58 12.66 9.27 -3.70
CA HIS A 58 11.39 8.55 -3.61
C HIS A 58 11.59 7.06 -3.91
N HIS A 59 12.25 6.71 -5.02
CA HIS A 59 12.52 5.31 -5.35
C HIS A 59 13.38 4.59 -4.30
N LEU A 60 14.39 5.27 -3.74
CA LEU A 60 15.17 4.72 -2.63
C LEU A 60 14.28 4.42 -1.42
N SER A 61 13.38 5.32 -1.05
CA SER A 61 12.46 5.11 0.07
C SER A 61 11.60 3.86 -0.12
N VAL A 62 11.08 3.65 -1.32
CA VAL A 62 10.27 2.48 -1.69
C VAL A 62 11.10 1.19 -1.67
N LEU A 63 12.35 1.23 -2.16
CA LEU A 63 13.26 0.08 -2.14
C LEU A 63 13.64 -0.31 -0.72
N TYR A 64 14.00 0.67 0.13
CA TYR A 64 14.32 0.40 1.52
C TYR A 64 13.10 -0.14 2.28
N LYS A 65 11.90 0.39 2.04
CA LYS A 65 10.63 -0.16 2.57
C LYS A 65 10.43 -1.62 2.17
N ALA A 66 10.64 -1.95 0.90
CA ALA A 66 10.51 -3.32 0.40
C ALA A 66 11.57 -4.27 0.99
N SER A 67 12.77 -3.77 1.26
CA SER A 67 13.86 -4.54 1.89
C SER A 67 13.68 -4.76 3.41
N GLY A 68 12.74 -4.04 4.03
CA GLY A 68 12.50 -4.07 5.48
C GLY A 68 13.41 -3.14 6.29
N ASP A 69 14.34 -2.42 5.65
CA ASP A 69 15.15 -1.38 6.29
C ASP A 69 14.30 -0.12 6.54
N MET A 70 13.74 -0.06 7.75
CA MET A 70 12.89 1.05 8.18
C MET A 70 13.66 2.35 8.41
N GLU A 71 14.96 2.28 8.69
CA GLU A 71 15.79 3.47 8.85
C GLU A 71 16.08 4.10 7.48
N GLY A 72 16.49 3.27 6.52
CA GLY A 72 16.65 3.67 5.12
C GLY A 72 15.36 4.23 4.53
N TYR A 73 14.21 3.59 4.80
CA TYR A 73 12.91 4.08 4.35
C TYR A 73 12.62 5.49 4.87
N HIS A 74 12.71 5.67 6.19
CA HIS A 74 12.42 6.95 6.83
C HIS A 74 13.37 8.06 6.38
N ARG A 75 14.67 7.74 6.29
CA ARG A 75 15.70 8.71 5.87
C ARG A 75 15.40 9.27 4.48
N HIS A 76 15.15 8.40 3.51
CA HIS A 76 14.95 8.82 2.12
C HIS A 76 13.59 9.46 1.88
N ALA A 77 12.53 8.99 2.57
CA ALA A 77 11.23 9.67 2.57
C ALA A 77 11.33 11.09 3.13
N ARG A 78 12.06 11.27 4.24
CA ARG A 78 12.30 12.60 4.84
C ARG A 78 13.11 13.50 3.92
N MET A 79 14.18 12.98 3.31
CA MET A 79 14.98 13.75 2.37
C MET A 79 14.16 14.22 1.16
N ALA A 80 13.31 13.37 0.60
CA ALA A 80 12.44 13.74 -0.52
C ALA A 80 11.48 14.89 -0.14
N LEU A 81 10.90 14.85 1.07
CA LEU A 81 10.03 15.91 1.58
C LEU A 81 10.76 17.24 1.87
N LEU A 82 12.03 17.20 2.23
CA LEU A 82 12.81 18.41 2.56
C LEU A 82 13.33 19.16 1.32
N THR A 83 13.04 18.69 0.12
CA THR A 83 13.37 19.40 -1.11
C THR A 83 12.40 20.55 -1.38
N ASN A 84 12.85 21.59 -2.09
CA ASN A 84 12.01 22.76 -2.42
C ASN A 84 10.79 22.45 -3.30
N LYS A 85 10.68 21.25 -3.86
CA LYS A 85 9.57 20.82 -4.74
C LYS A 85 8.79 19.63 -4.17
N ALA A 86 8.80 19.44 -2.85
CA ALA A 86 8.05 18.38 -2.23
C ALA A 86 6.53 18.50 -2.49
N THR A 87 5.85 17.35 -2.48
CA THR A 87 4.43 17.21 -2.80
C THR A 87 3.71 16.50 -1.66
N HIS A 88 2.37 16.50 -1.69
CA HIS A 88 1.54 15.75 -0.76
C HIS A 88 1.89 14.25 -0.70
N GLU A 89 2.33 13.66 -1.82
CA GLU A 89 2.78 12.27 -1.90
C GLU A 89 4.01 12.02 -1.02
N HIS A 90 4.96 12.97 -1.00
CA HIS A 90 6.17 12.87 -0.17
C HIS A 90 5.85 12.96 1.32
N ALA A 91 4.92 13.85 1.69
CA ALA A 91 4.43 13.93 3.07
C ALA A 91 3.70 12.63 3.46
N ASN A 92 2.89 12.07 2.55
CA ASN A 92 2.23 10.78 2.75
C ASN A 92 3.23 9.64 2.95
N GLU A 93 4.29 9.56 2.15
CA GLU A 93 5.32 8.53 2.31
C GLU A 93 6.12 8.68 3.62
N LEU A 94 6.44 9.90 4.03
CA LEU A 94 7.06 10.12 5.34
C LEU A 94 6.12 9.69 6.47
N GLY A 95 4.83 10.02 6.37
CA GLY A 95 3.81 9.58 7.33
C GLY A 95 3.71 8.07 7.44
N LEU A 96 3.78 7.35 6.31
CA LEU A 96 3.80 5.88 6.29
C LEU A 96 5.05 5.31 6.96
N SER A 97 6.23 5.91 6.75
CA SER A 97 7.46 5.50 7.44
C SER A 97 7.36 5.66 8.96
N LEU A 98 6.76 6.76 9.42
CA LEU A 98 6.57 7.06 10.83
C LEU A 98 5.54 6.11 11.46
N LEU A 99 4.46 5.81 10.74
CA LEU A 99 3.46 4.84 11.15
C LEU A 99 4.07 3.43 11.31
N ALA A 100 4.94 3.02 10.38
CA ALA A 100 5.66 1.74 10.47
C ALA A 100 6.59 1.67 11.69
N GLN A 101 7.12 2.81 12.15
CA GLN A 101 7.90 2.93 13.38
C GLN A 101 7.04 3.08 14.66
N GLY A 102 5.71 3.06 14.54
CA GLY A 102 4.80 3.26 15.68
C GLY A 102 4.68 4.72 16.16
N LYS A 103 5.28 5.68 15.46
CA LYS A 103 5.23 7.11 15.80
C LYS A 103 3.92 7.73 15.31
N LEU A 104 2.82 7.38 15.98
CA LEU A 104 1.46 7.74 15.54
C LEU A 104 1.22 9.24 15.43
N ASP A 105 1.76 10.04 16.36
CA ASP A 105 1.56 11.50 16.36
C ASP A 105 2.27 12.19 15.20
N GLN A 106 3.51 11.80 14.95
CA GLN A 106 4.27 12.33 13.82
C GLN A 106 3.65 11.89 12.49
N ALA A 107 3.18 10.63 12.40
CA ALA A 107 2.48 10.14 11.22
C ALA A 107 1.19 10.94 10.95
N PHE A 108 0.41 11.22 12.00
CA PHE A 108 -0.79 12.05 11.91
C PHE A 108 -0.48 13.43 11.34
N ASP A 109 0.56 14.11 11.84
CA ASP A 109 0.93 15.44 11.35
C ASP A 109 1.31 15.43 9.86
N GLN A 110 2.03 14.39 9.41
CA GLN A 110 2.40 14.24 8.00
C GLN A 110 1.20 13.95 7.11
N PHE A 111 0.27 13.07 7.52
CA PHE A 111 -0.94 12.82 6.75
C PHE A 111 -1.86 14.03 6.73
N ARG A 112 -1.93 14.80 7.82
CA ARG A 112 -2.69 16.06 7.87
C ARG A 112 -2.11 17.08 6.89
N ALA A 113 -0.78 17.22 6.85
CA ALA A 113 -0.11 18.08 5.88
C ALA A 113 -0.37 17.64 4.43
N ALA A 114 -0.32 16.33 4.16
CA ALA A 114 -0.63 15.77 2.83
C ALA A 114 -2.07 16.07 2.41
N ILE A 115 -3.05 15.88 3.31
CA ILE A 115 -4.47 16.18 3.06
C ILE A 115 -4.68 17.69 2.84
N ALA A 116 -4.04 18.55 3.63
CA ALA A 116 -4.15 20.00 3.45
C ALA A 116 -3.62 20.45 2.08
N ALA A 117 -2.55 19.83 1.60
CA ALA A 117 -1.97 20.12 0.29
C ALA A 117 -2.75 19.51 -0.88
N ALA A 118 -3.40 18.36 -0.69
CA ALA A 118 -4.24 17.71 -1.69
C ALA A 118 -5.45 17.01 -1.04
N PRO A 119 -6.57 17.73 -0.84
CA PRO A 119 -7.75 17.20 -0.14
C PRO A 119 -8.44 16.03 -0.84
N THR A 120 -8.16 15.80 -2.13
CA THR A 120 -8.74 14.69 -2.91
C THR A 120 -7.79 13.50 -3.03
N TYR A 121 -6.63 13.54 -2.37
CA TYR A 121 -5.65 12.46 -2.45
C TYR A 121 -6.06 11.31 -1.51
N GLY A 122 -6.82 10.36 -2.07
CA GLY A 122 -7.36 9.20 -1.38
C GLY A 122 -6.38 8.42 -0.50
N PRO A 123 -5.11 8.17 -0.89
CA PRO A 123 -4.16 7.45 -0.06
C PRO A 123 -3.90 8.11 1.30
N SER A 124 -3.86 9.45 1.38
CA SER A 124 -3.66 10.13 2.65
C SER A 124 -4.87 10.04 3.57
N HIS A 125 -6.09 10.08 3.01
CA HIS A 125 -7.30 9.78 3.78
C HIS A 125 -7.31 8.34 4.30
N LEU A 126 -6.92 7.37 3.46
CA LEU A 126 -6.81 5.97 3.87
C LEU A 126 -5.77 5.78 4.99
N ASN A 127 -4.62 6.43 4.89
CA ASN A 127 -3.58 6.30 5.90
C ASN A 127 -3.94 7.03 7.20
N MET A 128 -4.61 8.18 7.10
CA MET A 128 -5.16 8.90 8.24
C MET A 128 -6.19 8.05 9.00
N SER A 129 -7.05 7.31 8.29
CA SER A 129 -8.00 6.39 8.94
C SER A 129 -7.28 5.32 9.75
N VAL A 130 -6.21 4.72 9.21
CA VAL A 130 -5.40 3.74 9.95
C VAL A 130 -4.80 4.32 11.23
N VAL A 131 -4.29 5.56 11.18
CA VAL A 131 -3.75 6.25 12.36
C VAL A 131 -4.84 6.50 13.41
N GLN A 132 -6.00 7.01 13.00
CA GLN A 132 -7.12 7.27 13.90
C GLN A 132 -7.68 6.00 14.52
N ALA A 133 -7.79 4.91 13.75
CA ALA A 133 -8.19 3.61 14.27
C ALA A 133 -7.23 3.11 15.36
N LYS A 134 -5.92 3.26 15.15
CA LYS A 134 -4.89 2.89 16.14
C LYS A 134 -4.93 3.75 17.41
N ARG A 135 -5.44 4.98 17.31
CA ARG A 135 -5.69 5.86 18.46
C ARG A 135 -7.02 5.57 19.18
N GLY A 136 -7.84 4.66 18.66
CA GLY A 136 -9.18 4.37 19.19
C GLY A 136 -10.28 5.32 18.68
N ASN A 137 -9.95 6.26 17.81
CA ASN A 137 -10.86 7.26 17.26
C ASN A 137 -11.63 6.67 16.06
N LEU A 138 -12.53 5.72 16.35
CA LEU A 138 -13.20 4.92 15.31
C LEU A 138 -14.13 5.76 14.41
N ARG A 139 -14.76 6.82 14.93
CA ARG A 139 -15.67 7.68 14.16
C ARG A 139 -14.89 8.52 13.14
N GLU A 140 -13.82 9.15 13.58
CA GLU A 140 -12.91 9.95 12.76
C GLU A 140 -12.23 9.05 11.72
N SER A 141 -11.82 7.85 12.12
CA SER A 141 -11.30 6.85 11.22
C SER A 141 -12.30 6.49 10.12
N LEU A 142 -13.57 6.29 10.47
CA LEU A 142 -14.62 5.97 9.49
C LEU A 142 -14.79 7.11 8.49
N ALA A 143 -14.88 8.36 8.96
CA ALA A 143 -15.01 9.53 8.08
C ALA A 143 -13.86 9.62 7.06
N HIS A 144 -12.61 9.48 7.52
CA HIS A 144 -11.46 9.46 6.61
C HIS A 144 -11.49 8.27 5.64
N CYS A 145 -11.95 7.10 6.09
CA CYS A 145 -12.04 5.94 5.21
C CYS A 145 -13.17 6.06 4.17
N GLU A 146 -14.26 6.74 4.51
CA GLU A 146 -15.35 7.10 3.58
C GLU A 146 -14.89 8.13 2.55
N ASP A 147 -14.11 9.13 2.95
CA ASP A 147 -13.48 10.06 2.00
C ASP A 147 -12.52 9.34 1.06
N ALA A 148 -11.68 8.43 1.58
CA ALA A 148 -10.83 7.59 0.75
C ALA A 148 -11.65 6.76 -0.25
N LEU A 149 -12.84 6.26 0.14
CA LEU A 149 -13.73 5.53 -0.75
C LEU A 149 -14.32 6.41 -1.85
N LYS A 150 -14.64 7.69 -1.57
CA LYS A 150 -15.11 8.63 -2.60
C LYS A 150 -14.07 8.81 -3.70
N PHE A 151 -12.80 8.92 -3.32
CA PHE A 151 -11.69 9.14 -4.27
C PHE A 151 -11.16 7.84 -4.90
N MET A 152 -11.34 6.70 -4.22
CA MET A 152 -10.84 5.38 -4.65
C MET A 152 -11.91 4.29 -4.49
N PRO A 153 -13.04 4.34 -5.24
CA PRO A 153 -14.23 3.52 -4.98
C PRO A 153 -14.04 2.00 -5.18
N GLY A 154 -13.04 1.62 -5.98
CA GLY A 154 -12.69 0.23 -6.27
C GLY A 154 -11.44 -0.27 -5.55
N ASP A 155 -10.81 0.54 -4.69
CA ASP A 155 -9.57 0.13 -4.02
C ASP A 155 -9.86 -0.91 -2.93
N ALA A 156 -9.23 -2.08 -3.08
CA ALA A 156 -9.42 -3.20 -2.15
C ALA A 156 -8.94 -2.86 -0.72
N SER A 157 -7.92 -2.03 -0.56
CA SER A 157 -7.39 -1.65 0.75
C SER A 157 -8.36 -0.74 1.50
N VAL A 158 -9.00 0.21 0.80
CA VAL A 158 -10.07 1.05 1.37
C VAL A 158 -11.25 0.19 1.82
N LEU A 159 -11.74 -0.69 0.93
CA LEU A 159 -12.88 -1.55 1.24
C LEU A 159 -12.60 -2.49 2.42
N ARG A 160 -11.38 -3.04 2.51
CA ARG A 160 -10.95 -3.87 3.65
C ARG A 160 -10.88 -3.06 4.96
N ASN A 161 -10.39 -1.83 4.91
CA ASN A 161 -10.32 -0.98 6.10
C ASN A 161 -11.72 -0.57 6.59
N LEU A 162 -12.66 -0.28 5.69
CA LEU A 162 -14.08 -0.10 6.05
C LEU A 162 -14.65 -1.38 6.69
N GLY A 163 -14.39 -2.55 6.09
CA GLY A 163 -14.79 -3.84 6.65
C GLY A 163 -14.31 -4.03 8.10
N LYS A 164 -13.03 -3.72 8.37
CA LYS A 164 -12.43 -3.79 9.72
C LYS A 164 -13.03 -2.77 10.68
N LEU A 165 -13.28 -1.54 10.24
CA LEU A 165 -13.86 -0.49 11.08
C LEU A 165 -15.29 -0.82 11.48
N HIS A 166 -16.11 -1.30 10.54
CA HIS A 166 -17.47 -1.73 10.85
C HIS A 166 -17.49 -2.93 11.81
N GLU A 167 -16.55 -3.87 11.67
CA GLU A 167 -16.39 -4.98 12.61
C GLU A 167 -16.03 -4.49 14.02
N ALA A 168 -15.07 -3.56 14.14
CA ALA A 168 -14.70 -2.94 15.42
C ALA A 168 -15.85 -2.18 16.08
N MET A 169 -16.81 -1.68 15.29
CA MET A 169 -18.04 -1.03 15.76
C MET A 169 -19.20 -2.02 16.02
N GLY A 170 -18.99 -3.34 15.88
CA GLY A 170 -20.04 -4.36 16.03
C GLY A 170 -21.05 -4.44 14.88
N ARG A 171 -20.79 -3.76 13.76
CA ARG A 171 -21.66 -3.69 12.58
C ARG A 171 -21.33 -4.81 11.60
N THR A 172 -21.58 -6.06 12.00
CA THR A 172 -21.15 -7.28 11.28
C THR A 172 -21.70 -7.37 9.86
N GLN A 173 -22.96 -6.99 9.62
CA GLN A 173 -23.56 -7.01 8.28
C GLN A 173 -22.87 -6.02 7.32
N ALA A 174 -22.62 -4.79 7.78
CA ALA A 174 -21.89 -3.79 7.00
C ALA A 174 -20.46 -4.25 6.71
N SER A 175 -19.77 -4.81 7.71
CA SER A 175 -18.43 -5.39 7.54
C SER A 175 -18.40 -6.44 6.43
N LEU A 176 -19.34 -7.40 6.46
CA LEU A 176 -19.44 -8.45 5.44
C LEU A 176 -19.71 -7.87 4.05
N ALA A 177 -20.56 -6.84 3.92
CA ALA A 177 -20.84 -6.18 2.65
C ALA A 177 -19.58 -5.54 2.05
N TYR A 178 -18.78 -4.82 2.86
CA TYR A 178 -17.52 -4.24 2.40
C TYR A 178 -16.47 -5.30 2.07
N ASN A 179 -16.36 -6.36 2.87
CA ASN A 179 -15.44 -7.46 2.60
C ASN A 179 -15.78 -8.18 1.28
N LYS A 180 -17.07 -8.38 0.98
CA LYS A 180 -17.51 -8.93 -0.32
C LYS A 180 -17.06 -8.05 -1.49
N ARG A 181 -17.26 -6.73 -1.40
CA ARG A 181 -16.80 -5.77 -2.41
C ARG A 181 -15.27 -5.82 -2.56
N ALA A 182 -14.54 -5.88 -1.45
CA ALA A 182 -13.09 -6.01 -1.47
C ALA A 182 -12.63 -7.32 -2.15
N ALA A 183 -13.37 -8.42 -2.00
CA ALA A 183 -13.02 -9.70 -2.62
C ALA A 183 -13.23 -9.69 -4.14
N VAL A 184 -14.18 -8.89 -4.64
CA VAL A 184 -14.31 -8.64 -6.08
C VAL A 184 -13.11 -7.84 -6.59
N ALA A 185 -12.67 -6.81 -5.85
CA ALA A 185 -11.52 -5.99 -6.22
C ALA A 185 -10.17 -6.74 -6.11
N ALA A 186 -10.05 -7.67 -5.17
CA ALA A 186 -8.85 -8.49 -4.93
C ALA A 186 -9.21 -9.99 -4.84
N PRO A 187 -9.52 -10.66 -5.96
CA PRO A 187 -10.01 -12.03 -5.97
C PRO A 187 -8.98 -13.10 -5.55
N ARG A 188 -7.72 -12.71 -5.36
CA ARG A 188 -6.63 -13.57 -4.91
C ARG A 188 -6.18 -13.28 -3.46
N ASP A 189 -6.95 -12.51 -2.70
CA ASP A 189 -6.71 -12.29 -1.28
C ASP A 189 -7.27 -13.46 -0.45
N ALA A 190 -6.38 -14.40 -0.09
CA ALA A 190 -6.75 -15.56 0.72
C ALA A 190 -7.26 -15.16 2.11
N ASP A 191 -6.65 -14.16 2.75
CA ASP A 191 -7.04 -13.75 4.10
C ASP A 191 -8.45 -13.16 4.12
N LEU A 192 -8.78 -12.39 3.08
CA LEU A 192 -10.11 -11.85 2.90
C LEU A 192 -11.15 -12.94 2.65
N ALA A 193 -10.84 -13.93 1.81
CA ALA A 193 -11.72 -15.07 1.57
C ALA A 193 -12.00 -15.85 2.87
N ARG A 194 -10.96 -16.09 3.68
CA ARG A 194 -11.10 -16.71 5.02
C ARG A 194 -11.98 -15.87 5.94
N LYS A 195 -11.79 -14.55 5.95
CA LYS A 195 -12.57 -13.64 6.80
C LYS A 195 -14.05 -13.65 6.43
N ILE A 196 -14.39 -13.61 5.13
CA ILE A 196 -15.78 -13.71 4.66
C ILE A 196 -16.40 -15.05 5.07
N ALA A 197 -15.64 -16.14 4.98
CA ALA A 197 -16.11 -17.45 5.36
C ALA A 197 -16.48 -17.50 6.86
N LEU A 198 -15.58 -17.04 7.74
CA LEU A 198 -15.83 -16.96 9.18
C LEU A 198 -17.03 -16.07 9.53
N GLN A 199 -17.14 -14.91 8.87
CA GLN A 199 -18.30 -14.02 9.07
C GLN A 199 -19.61 -14.67 8.60
N SER A 200 -19.57 -15.47 7.54
CA SER A 200 -20.75 -16.16 7.00
C SER A 200 -21.19 -17.33 7.91
N VAL A 201 -20.25 -18.05 8.52
CA VAL A 201 -20.55 -19.04 9.57
C VAL A 201 -21.24 -18.37 10.75
N ALA A 202 -20.67 -17.27 11.24
CA ALA A 202 -21.23 -16.53 12.37
C ALA A 202 -22.64 -15.96 12.08
N SER A 203 -22.94 -15.63 10.82
CA SER A 203 -24.27 -15.17 10.41
C SER A 203 -25.24 -16.29 10.02
N GLY A 204 -24.82 -17.56 10.09
CA GLY A 204 -25.64 -18.72 9.69
C GLY A 204 -25.80 -18.90 8.17
N ASP A 205 -25.05 -18.17 7.34
CA ASP A 205 -25.09 -18.31 5.88
C ASP A 205 -24.10 -19.40 5.44
N ILE A 206 -24.49 -20.64 5.70
CA ILE A 206 -23.68 -21.84 5.45
C ILE A 206 -23.28 -21.98 3.97
N PRO A 207 -24.17 -21.78 2.97
CA PRO A 207 -23.76 -21.86 1.56
C PRO A 207 -22.62 -20.91 1.21
N ARG A 208 -22.71 -19.65 1.64
CA ARG A 208 -21.64 -18.67 1.38
C ARG A 208 -20.35 -19.01 2.12
N ALA A 209 -20.46 -19.52 3.35
CA ALA A 209 -19.29 -19.95 4.10
C ALA A 209 -18.51 -21.00 3.30
N HIS A 210 -19.20 -22.01 2.76
CA HIS A 210 -18.57 -23.03 1.92
C HIS A 210 -17.90 -22.44 0.67
N ASP A 211 -18.58 -21.56 -0.07
CA ASP A 211 -18.02 -20.92 -1.27
C ASP A 211 -16.76 -20.10 -0.96
N ALA A 212 -16.80 -19.30 0.10
CA ALA A 212 -15.68 -18.48 0.53
C ALA A 212 -14.49 -19.32 1.03
N TYR A 213 -14.76 -20.42 1.74
CA TYR A 213 -13.71 -21.39 2.12
C TYR A 213 -13.11 -22.10 0.91
N ALA A 214 -13.93 -22.50 -0.06
CA ALA A 214 -13.44 -23.12 -1.29
C ALA A 214 -12.56 -22.14 -2.08
N ALA A 215 -12.92 -20.86 -2.13
CA ALA A 215 -12.09 -19.81 -2.72
C ALA A 215 -10.76 -19.64 -1.97
N HIS A 216 -10.78 -19.54 -0.64
CA HIS A 216 -9.57 -19.48 0.20
C HIS A 216 -8.63 -20.65 -0.08
N ARG A 217 -9.19 -21.88 -0.13
CA ARG A 217 -8.46 -23.11 -0.40
C ARG A 217 -7.82 -23.11 -1.79
N ARG A 218 -8.57 -22.68 -2.80
CA ARG A 218 -8.10 -22.57 -4.19
C ARG A 218 -6.95 -21.58 -4.33
N ILE A 219 -7.02 -20.43 -3.64
CA ILE A 219 -5.98 -19.40 -3.69
C ILE A 219 -4.67 -19.89 -3.07
N LEU A 220 -4.73 -20.58 -1.92
CA LEU A 220 -3.53 -21.07 -1.23
C LEU A 220 -2.93 -22.33 -1.86
N GLY A 221 -3.63 -22.98 -2.80
CA GLY A 221 -3.18 -24.24 -3.40
C GLY A 221 -3.07 -25.41 -2.42
N LYS A 222 -3.55 -25.25 -1.18
CA LYS A 222 -3.54 -26.29 -0.15
C LYS A 222 -4.87 -27.04 -0.20
N LYS A 223 -4.86 -28.38 -0.36
CA LYS A 223 -6.00 -29.21 0.03
C LYS A 223 -6.09 -29.22 1.56
N VAL A 224 -6.72 -28.21 2.15
CA VAL A 224 -7.11 -28.30 3.56
C VAL A 224 -8.47 -28.99 3.57
N ASP A 225 -8.47 -30.26 3.97
CA ASP A 225 -9.69 -30.98 4.29
C ASP A 225 -10.04 -30.63 5.74
N VAL A 226 -11.10 -29.83 5.91
CA VAL A 226 -11.73 -29.65 7.21
C VAL A 226 -13.05 -30.39 7.13
N LYS A 227 -13.23 -31.39 8.01
CA LYS A 227 -14.55 -31.97 8.26
C LYS A 227 -15.38 -30.86 8.91
N ILE A 228 -16.24 -30.25 8.10
CA ILE A 228 -17.33 -29.40 8.54
C ILE A 228 -18.50 -30.33 8.88
#